data_AF-A0A1Y5SU73-F1
#
_entry.id   AF-A0A1Y5SU73-F1
#
_cell.length_a   1.000
_cell.length_b   1.000
_cell.length_c   1.000
_cell.angle_alpha   90.00
_cell.angle_beta   90.00
_cell.angle_gamma   90.00
#
_symmetry.space_group_name_H-M   'P 1'
#
loop_
_entity.id
_entity.type
_entity.pdbx_description
1 polymer ?
#
loop_
_entity_poly.entity_id
_entity_poly.type
_entity_poly.pdbx_seq_one_letter_code
_entity_poly.pdbx_strand_id
1 'polypeptide(L)'
;MTISEIELRRELLDKALAGAKLPEAIEYAHDMWRFVSGQDAALTYGPDSATGWMRGATPVPMDEVARIVRAEVVGIALGPEGRWRRIDLEGDTLPMTAEAFDTHPIWGGLRDIVTDEGLHLVEIPKFWVRFEARGDERLWWVSPRAREGFDLHPAFLAADGRAVAVLRVAKYLATDKAGKIGVAAGQTPWTSITIDEARRRCEALGQGWRMWSVYDQAAIQLLALIEMGTPDMQDAIARGNVDGDGVKSTGSTGAAWRGIHDLWGNVWQFVDGLRVTSGGVIEVWHDLLPGPDAWVNTGVAYGPGKDDGFPTDLHTEQDRGFNLSLLFLPSEVSDDREDAIIPDYAWGRWQDRETIAIRGGSWTDGGNAGVFALYLLYARSDAVTSIGFRPAFGF
;
A
#
# COMPACT_ATOMS: atom_id res chain seq x y z
N MET A 1 -13.92 -44.71 -6.20
CA MET A 1 -14.58 -44.13 -7.39
C MET A 1 -13.92 -42.77 -7.59
N THR A 2 -13.06 -42.62 -8.59
CA THR A 2 -12.33 -41.38 -8.86
C THR A 2 -13.32 -40.35 -9.38
N ILE A 3 -13.51 -39.26 -8.65
CA ILE A 3 -14.22 -38.07 -9.14
C ILE A 3 -13.48 -37.61 -10.39
N SER A 4 -14.18 -37.51 -11.52
CA SER A 4 -13.60 -37.02 -12.76
C SER A 4 -13.22 -35.54 -12.63
N GLU A 5 -12.24 -35.07 -13.39
CA GLU A 5 -11.80 -33.65 -13.37
C GLU A 5 -12.97 -32.67 -13.55
N ILE A 6 -13.98 -33.07 -14.34
CA ILE A 6 -15.20 -32.29 -14.58
C ILE A 6 -16.07 -32.23 -13.31
N GLU A 7 -16.21 -33.34 -12.59
CA GLU A 7 -16.99 -33.38 -11.34
C GLU A 7 -16.29 -32.61 -10.21
N LEU A 8 -14.96 -32.66 -10.14
CA LEU A 8 -14.20 -31.86 -9.18
C LEU A 8 -14.29 -30.37 -9.49
N ARG A 9 -14.11 -29.97 -10.76
CA ARG A 9 -14.33 -28.58 -11.19
C ARG A 9 -15.73 -28.10 -10.86
N ARG A 10 -16.76 -28.93 -11.10
CA ARG A 10 -18.15 -28.61 -10.78
C ARG A 10 -18.35 -28.44 -9.27
N GLU A 11 -17.81 -29.32 -8.44
CA GLU A 11 -17.96 -29.22 -6.99
C GLU A 11 -17.24 -27.99 -6.39
N LEU A 12 -16.07 -27.63 -6.95
CA LEU A 12 -15.34 -26.42 -6.58
C LEU A 12 -16.10 -25.15 -7.02
N LEU A 13 -16.69 -25.17 -8.22
CA LEU A 13 -17.54 -24.08 -8.70
C LEU A 13 -18.80 -23.95 -7.84
N ASP A 14 -19.50 -25.05 -7.54
CA ASP A 14 -20.73 -25.07 -6.76
C ASP A 14 -20.50 -24.56 -5.33
N LYS A 15 -19.34 -24.87 -4.73
CA LYS A 15 -18.92 -24.33 -3.43
C LYS A 15 -18.56 -22.85 -3.48
N ALA A 16 -17.93 -22.38 -4.56
CA ALA A 16 -17.62 -20.96 -4.78
C ALA A 16 -18.88 -20.12 -5.07
N LEU A 17 -19.88 -20.74 -5.73
CA LEU A 17 -21.15 -20.11 -6.11
C LEU A 17 -22.17 -20.05 -4.97
N ALA A 18 -21.92 -20.69 -3.84
CA ALA A 18 -22.82 -20.70 -2.68
C ALA A 18 -22.88 -19.35 -1.92
N GLY A 19 -22.29 -18.27 -2.45
CA GLY A 19 -22.35 -16.93 -1.83
C GLY A 19 -21.69 -15.77 -2.60
N ALA A 20 -20.86 -16.00 -3.62
CA ALA A 20 -20.15 -14.93 -4.35
C ALA A 20 -20.82 -14.52 -5.68
N LYS A 21 -20.53 -13.31 -6.19
CA LYS A 21 -20.99 -12.91 -7.55
C LYS A 21 -20.22 -13.73 -8.60
N LEU A 22 -20.91 -14.14 -9.67
CA LEU A 22 -20.44 -15.11 -10.67
C LEU A 22 -18.98 -14.92 -11.17
N PRO A 23 -18.47 -13.69 -11.40
CA PRO A 23 -17.07 -13.49 -11.82
C PRO A 23 -16.03 -13.81 -10.74
N GLU A 24 -16.33 -13.50 -9.47
CA GLU A 24 -15.44 -13.70 -8.32
C GLU A 24 -15.32 -15.19 -7.96
N ALA A 25 -16.43 -15.94 -8.08
CA ALA A 25 -16.45 -17.39 -7.90
C ALA A 25 -15.61 -18.14 -8.94
N ILE A 26 -15.55 -17.62 -10.17
CA ILE A 26 -14.76 -18.20 -11.27
C ILE A 26 -13.27 -17.96 -11.04
N GLU A 27 -12.86 -16.75 -10.64
CA GLU A 27 -11.46 -16.47 -10.30
C GLU A 27 -11.00 -17.31 -9.10
N TYR A 28 -11.82 -17.40 -8.05
CA TYR A 28 -11.52 -18.22 -6.87
C TYR A 28 -11.38 -19.71 -7.21
N ALA A 29 -12.29 -20.27 -8.00
CA ALA A 29 -12.22 -21.67 -8.44
C ALA A 29 -11.02 -21.93 -9.37
N HIS A 30 -10.66 -20.96 -10.21
CA HIS A 30 -9.52 -21.04 -11.12
C HIS A 30 -8.18 -20.98 -10.36
N ASP A 31 -8.08 -20.13 -9.35
CA ASP A 31 -6.90 -20.00 -8.50
C ASP A 31 -6.70 -21.22 -7.58
N MET A 32 -7.81 -21.74 -7.03
CA MET A 32 -7.80 -23.00 -6.28
C MET A 32 -7.43 -24.18 -7.17
N TRP A 33 -7.89 -24.20 -8.43
CA TRP A 33 -7.47 -25.19 -9.41
C TRP A 33 -5.97 -25.09 -9.74
N ARG A 34 -5.43 -23.89 -9.95
CA ARG A 34 -4.00 -23.67 -10.19
C ARG A 34 -3.12 -24.17 -9.04
N PHE A 35 -3.56 -23.93 -7.81
CA PHE A 35 -2.90 -24.44 -6.61
C PHE A 35 -2.96 -25.97 -6.52
N VAL A 36 -4.14 -26.58 -6.67
CA VAL A 36 -4.32 -28.05 -6.56
C VAL A 36 -3.66 -28.80 -7.72
N SER A 37 -3.59 -28.19 -8.91
CA SER A 37 -2.95 -28.76 -10.09
C SER A 37 -1.44 -28.47 -10.18
N GLY A 38 -0.87 -27.69 -9.26
CA GLY A 38 0.56 -27.36 -9.23
C GLY A 38 1.04 -26.49 -10.39
N GLN A 39 0.17 -25.69 -10.99
CA GLN A 39 0.50 -24.85 -12.17
C GLN A 39 1.39 -23.63 -11.87
N ASP A 40 1.66 -23.31 -10.60
CA ASP A 40 2.59 -22.25 -10.18
C ASP A 40 3.95 -22.77 -9.71
N ALA A 41 4.44 -23.86 -10.31
CA ALA A 41 5.86 -24.15 -10.31
C ALA A 41 6.51 -23.46 -11.52
N ALA A 42 7.36 -22.49 -11.26
CA ALA A 42 8.42 -22.10 -12.19
C ALA A 42 9.38 -23.29 -12.41
N LEU A 43 8.93 -24.34 -13.11
CA LEU A 43 9.72 -25.44 -13.63
C LEU A 43 9.05 -25.94 -14.92
N THR A 44 9.66 -25.58 -16.04
CA THR A 44 9.42 -26.16 -17.37
C THR A 44 9.23 -27.67 -17.31
N TYR A 45 8.14 -28.22 -17.87
CA TYR A 45 8.19 -29.52 -18.59
C TYR A 45 7.00 -29.69 -19.54
N GLY A 46 7.29 -30.15 -20.75
CA GLY A 46 6.37 -30.28 -21.90
C GLY A 46 5.42 -31.49 -21.86
N PRO A 47 4.64 -31.71 -22.95
CA PRO A 47 3.28 -32.27 -22.90
C PRO A 47 3.07 -33.76 -22.60
N ASP A 48 4.10 -34.56 -22.31
CA ASP A 48 4.00 -36.03 -22.41
C ASP A 48 4.03 -36.81 -21.08
N SER A 49 3.60 -36.25 -19.94
CA SER A 49 3.60 -37.04 -18.68
C SER A 49 2.47 -36.79 -17.67
N ALA A 50 1.27 -36.42 -18.13
CA ALA A 50 0.11 -36.19 -17.26
C ALA A 50 -0.44 -37.46 -16.55
N THR A 51 0.09 -38.66 -16.82
CA THR A 51 -0.43 -39.93 -16.26
C THR A 51 0.45 -40.56 -15.16
N GLY A 52 1.64 -39.99 -14.87
CA GLY A 52 2.57 -40.54 -13.88
C GLY A 52 2.41 -40.03 -12.44
N TRP A 53 1.94 -38.80 -12.26
CA TRP A 53 2.08 -38.07 -10.97
C TRP A 53 0.95 -38.30 -9.97
N MET A 54 -0.18 -38.92 -10.38
CA MET A 54 -1.28 -39.25 -9.46
C MET A 54 -1.10 -40.59 -8.71
N ARG A 55 0.02 -41.31 -8.90
CA ARG A 55 0.35 -42.51 -8.12
C ARG A 55 1.38 -42.18 -7.04
N GLY A 56 0.93 -41.58 -5.94
CA GLY A 56 1.75 -41.44 -4.73
C GLY A 56 1.62 -40.09 -4.01
N ALA A 57 1.02 -39.08 -4.63
CA ALA A 57 0.65 -37.86 -3.92
C ALA A 57 -0.57 -38.14 -3.03
N THR A 58 -0.38 -38.06 -1.72
CA THR A 58 -1.51 -38.04 -0.77
C THR A 58 -2.26 -36.72 -1.01
N PRO A 59 -3.56 -36.75 -1.33
CA PRO A 59 -4.35 -35.52 -1.43
C PRO A 59 -4.24 -34.76 -0.12
N VAL A 60 -3.91 -33.46 -0.18
CA VAL A 60 -3.93 -32.60 1.00
C VAL A 60 -5.39 -32.54 1.48
N PRO A 61 -5.68 -32.87 2.75
CA PRO A 61 -7.03 -32.79 3.30
C PRO A 61 -7.64 -31.39 3.10
N MET A 62 -8.93 -31.30 2.78
CA MET A 62 -9.58 -30.01 2.49
C MET A 62 -9.59 -29.04 3.68
N ASP A 63 -9.57 -29.56 4.90
CA ASP A 63 -9.36 -28.82 6.14
C ASP A 63 -7.95 -28.23 6.22
N GLU A 64 -6.94 -28.94 5.72
CA GLU A 64 -5.57 -28.42 5.62
C GLU A 64 -5.42 -27.37 4.51
N VAL A 65 -6.08 -27.55 3.37
CA VAL A 65 -6.17 -26.51 2.32
C VAL A 65 -6.87 -25.27 2.87
N ALA A 66 -8.00 -25.44 3.56
CA ALA A 66 -8.72 -24.34 4.18
C ALA A 66 -7.87 -23.63 5.25
N ARG A 67 -7.09 -24.38 6.03
CA ARG A 67 -6.13 -23.83 7.01
C ARG A 67 -5.04 -23.00 6.33
N ILE A 68 -4.44 -23.49 5.25
CA ILE A 68 -3.41 -22.77 4.48
C ILE A 68 -3.99 -21.48 3.88
N VAL A 69 -5.16 -21.57 3.24
CA VAL A 69 -5.83 -20.42 2.59
C VAL A 69 -6.35 -19.40 3.63
N ARG A 70 -6.63 -19.82 4.87
CA ARG A 70 -6.92 -18.91 5.98
C ARG A 70 -5.64 -18.26 6.52
N ALA A 71 -4.55 -19.01 6.60
CA ALA A 71 -3.25 -18.49 7.04
C ALA A 71 -2.62 -17.48 6.06
N GLU A 72 -3.06 -17.46 4.80
CA GLU A 72 -2.74 -16.41 3.81
C GLU A 72 -3.44 -15.06 4.11
N VAL A 73 -4.41 -15.02 5.04
CA VAL A 73 -4.99 -13.76 5.51
C VAL A 73 -4.23 -13.32 6.75
N VAL A 74 -3.57 -12.18 6.61
CA VAL A 74 -2.80 -11.55 7.68
C VAL A 74 -3.36 -10.16 7.91
N GLY A 75 -3.42 -9.72 9.15
CA GLY A 75 -3.84 -8.37 9.50
C GLY A 75 -2.98 -7.72 10.56
N ILE A 76 -3.37 -6.49 10.88
CA ILE A 76 -2.87 -5.70 12.00
C ILE A 76 -4.07 -5.10 12.73
N ALA A 77 -4.03 -5.12 14.06
CA ALA A 77 -5.00 -4.45 14.92
C ALA A 77 -4.32 -3.32 15.69
N LEU A 78 -5.01 -2.20 15.81
CA LEU A 78 -4.76 -1.18 16.83
C LEU A 78 -5.69 -1.48 18.01
N GLY A 79 -5.09 -1.80 19.15
CA GLY A 79 -5.80 -2.08 20.39
C GLY A 79 -6.17 -0.81 21.18
N PRO A 80 -6.99 -0.93 22.24
CA PRO A 80 -7.50 0.20 23.02
C PRO A 80 -6.43 1.02 23.75
N GLU A 81 -5.24 0.46 23.97
CA GLU A 81 -4.09 1.17 24.56
C GLU A 81 -3.17 1.80 23.50
N GLY A 82 -3.63 1.94 22.25
CA GLY A 82 -2.80 2.46 21.16
C GLY A 82 -1.73 1.48 20.66
N ARG A 83 -1.81 0.21 21.07
CA ARG A 83 -0.80 -0.82 20.75
C ARG A 83 -1.15 -1.58 19.47
N TRP A 84 -0.18 -1.70 18.59
CA TRP A 84 -0.29 -2.51 17.38
C TRP A 84 0.02 -3.98 17.63
N ARG A 85 -0.76 -4.88 17.02
CA ARG A 85 -0.50 -6.32 17.02
C ARG A 85 -0.90 -6.94 15.70
N ARG A 86 -0.09 -7.88 15.19
CA ARG A 86 -0.48 -8.69 14.02
C ARG A 86 -1.62 -9.63 14.40
N ILE A 87 -2.53 -9.88 13.46
CA ILE A 87 -3.71 -10.71 13.68
C ILE A 87 -3.95 -11.70 12.54
N ASP A 88 -4.59 -12.82 12.88
CA ASP A 88 -5.14 -13.76 11.90
C ASP A 88 -6.53 -13.30 11.41
N LEU A 89 -7.17 -14.10 10.56
CA LEU A 89 -8.49 -13.80 9.99
C LEU A 89 -9.58 -13.59 11.06
N GLU A 90 -9.48 -14.32 12.17
CA GLU A 90 -10.40 -14.28 13.30
C GLU A 90 -10.19 -13.00 14.17
N GLY A 91 -9.01 -12.40 14.10
CA GLY A 91 -8.61 -11.21 14.86
C GLY A 91 -7.77 -11.54 16.09
N ASP A 92 -7.38 -12.80 16.23
CA ASP A 92 -6.51 -13.27 17.30
C ASP A 92 -5.06 -12.94 16.97
N THR A 93 -4.22 -12.77 18.00
CA THR A 93 -2.83 -12.39 17.82
C THR A 93 -2.07 -13.44 17.01
N LEU A 94 -1.46 -13.00 15.91
CA LEU A 94 -0.71 -13.84 14.98
C LEU A 94 0.79 -13.56 15.07
N PRO A 95 1.59 -14.44 15.71
CA PRO A 95 3.03 -14.32 15.66
C PRO A 95 3.54 -14.71 14.26
N MET A 96 4.23 -13.78 13.60
CA MET A 96 4.86 -14.02 12.29
C MET A 96 6.35 -13.75 12.36
N THR A 97 7.13 -14.57 11.65
CA THR A 97 8.57 -14.39 11.46
C THR A 97 8.84 -13.70 10.12
N ALA A 98 10.05 -13.16 9.93
CA ALA A 98 10.47 -12.61 8.63
C ALA A 98 10.36 -13.65 7.49
N GLU A 99 10.75 -14.90 7.76
CA GLU A 99 10.65 -16.00 6.79
C GLU A 99 9.19 -16.30 6.39
N ALA A 100 8.24 -16.16 7.31
CA ALA A 100 6.82 -16.30 7.01
C ALA A 100 6.33 -15.20 6.06
N PHE A 101 6.84 -13.96 6.19
CA PHE A 101 6.55 -12.89 5.23
C PHE A 101 7.23 -13.13 3.88
N ASP A 102 8.48 -13.60 3.87
CA ASP A 102 9.20 -13.89 2.61
C ASP A 102 8.55 -14.98 1.76
N THR A 103 7.81 -15.88 2.39
CA THR A 103 7.06 -16.95 1.72
C THR A 103 5.57 -16.62 1.50
N HIS A 104 5.09 -15.51 2.07
CA HIS A 104 3.70 -15.08 1.91
C HIS A 104 3.44 -14.57 0.48
N PRO A 105 2.31 -14.90 -0.18
CA PRO A 105 2.08 -14.53 -1.58
C PRO A 105 2.15 -13.02 -1.89
N ILE A 106 1.74 -12.17 -0.94
CA ILE A 106 1.88 -10.71 -1.06
C ILE A 106 3.34 -10.29 -0.90
N TRP A 107 3.93 -10.43 0.29
CA TRP A 107 5.29 -9.94 0.60
C TRP A 107 6.40 -10.62 -0.19
N GLY A 108 6.35 -11.95 -0.33
CA GLY A 108 7.25 -12.72 -1.19
C GLY A 108 7.01 -12.50 -2.69
N GLY A 109 5.86 -11.90 -3.05
CA GLY A 109 5.53 -11.53 -4.42
C GLY A 109 6.09 -10.18 -4.87
N LEU A 110 6.62 -9.34 -3.95
CA LEU A 110 7.26 -8.07 -4.31
C LEU A 110 8.53 -8.32 -5.12
N ARG A 111 8.70 -7.59 -6.22
CA ARG A 111 9.84 -7.80 -7.15
C ARG A 111 10.45 -6.49 -7.60
N ASP A 112 11.77 -6.43 -7.56
CA ASP A 112 12.52 -5.39 -8.26
C ASP A 112 12.44 -5.63 -9.77
N ILE A 113 12.14 -4.57 -10.52
CA ILE A 113 12.14 -4.57 -11.99
C ILE A 113 12.89 -3.34 -12.50
N VAL A 114 13.37 -3.43 -13.74
CA VAL A 114 13.99 -2.30 -14.44
C VAL A 114 13.32 -2.20 -15.81
N THR A 115 12.84 -1.01 -16.17
CA THR A 115 12.24 -0.78 -17.50
C THR A 115 13.31 -0.73 -18.58
N ASP A 116 12.91 -0.80 -19.84
CA ASP A 116 13.82 -0.67 -20.99
C ASP A 116 14.56 0.68 -21.01
N GLU A 117 13.94 1.72 -20.44
CA GLU A 117 14.53 3.06 -20.26
C GLU A 117 15.47 3.16 -19.05
N GLY A 118 15.64 2.07 -18.28
CA GLY A 118 16.51 2.00 -17.11
C GLY A 118 15.89 2.58 -15.84
N LEU A 119 14.57 2.62 -15.72
CA LEU A 119 13.89 3.06 -14.50
C LEU A 119 13.74 1.87 -13.54
N HIS A 120 14.28 2.00 -12.33
CA HIS A 120 14.20 0.96 -11.30
C HIS A 120 12.89 1.08 -10.52
N LEU A 121 12.04 0.05 -10.56
CA LEU A 121 10.75 0.03 -9.88
C LEU A 121 10.66 -1.18 -8.95
N VAL A 122 9.69 -1.14 -8.04
CA VAL A 122 9.22 -2.30 -7.27
C VAL A 122 7.79 -2.60 -7.72
N GLU A 123 7.58 -3.84 -8.16
CA GLU A 123 6.27 -4.40 -8.47
C GLU A 123 5.65 -5.00 -7.20
N ILE A 124 4.42 -4.59 -6.91
CA ILE A 124 3.62 -5.05 -5.77
C ILE A 124 2.39 -5.80 -6.34
N PRO A 125 2.20 -7.08 -6.00
CA PRO A 125 1.03 -7.83 -6.45
C PRO A 125 -0.25 -7.27 -5.85
N LYS A 126 -1.36 -7.36 -6.58
CA LYS A 126 -2.67 -6.95 -6.06
C LYS A 126 -3.05 -7.73 -4.82
N PHE A 127 -3.73 -7.06 -3.91
CA PHE A 127 -4.32 -7.65 -2.72
C PHE A 127 -5.66 -7.00 -2.40
N TRP A 128 -6.47 -7.73 -1.64
CA TRP A 128 -7.76 -7.27 -1.15
C TRP A 128 -7.64 -6.90 0.32
N VAL A 129 -8.43 -5.93 0.75
CA VAL A 129 -8.42 -5.37 2.09
C VAL A 129 -9.77 -5.46 2.75
N ARG A 130 -9.74 -5.59 4.08
CA ARG A 130 -10.91 -5.45 4.93
C ARG A 130 -10.54 -4.59 6.12
N PHE A 131 -11.43 -3.68 6.49
CA PHE A 131 -11.36 -2.93 7.73
C PHE A 131 -12.57 -3.26 8.61
N GLU A 132 -12.36 -3.33 9.91
CA GLU A 132 -13.43 -3.49 10.89
C GLU A 132 -13.12 -2.70 12.16
N ALA A 133 -14.10 -1.96 12.66
CA ALA A 133 -14.06 -1.38 14.01
C ALA A 133 -14.81 -2.32 14.97
N ARG A 134 -14.12 -2.82 16.00
CA ARG A 134 -14.68 -3.69 17.05
C ARG A 134 -14.57 -2.99 18.40
N GLY A 135 -15.58 -2.19 18.74
CA GLY A 135 -15.49 -1.29 19.89
C GLY A 135 -14.35 -0.30 19.70
N ASP A 136 -13.38 -0.30 20.61
CA ASP A 136 -12.20 0.56 20.54
C ASP A 136 -11.07 -0.01 19.69
N GLU A 137 -11.17 -1.28 19.26
CA GLU A 137 -10.20 -1.85 18.32
C GLU A 137 -10.47 -1.42 16.88
N ARG A 138 -9.39 -1.27 16.12
CA ARG A 138 -9.40 -1.06 14.67
C ARG A 138 -8.59 -2.17 14.04
N LEU A 139 -9.17 -2.90 13.10
CA LEU A 139 -8.57 -4.11 12.52
C LEU A 139 -8.51 -3.96 11.00
N TRP A 140 -7.33 -4.22 10.44
CA TRP A 140 -7.10 -4.25 9.01
C TRP A 140 -6.58 -5.63 8.62
N TRP A 141 -7.12 -6.20 7.55
CA TRP A 141 -6.63 -7.44 6.95
C TRP A 141 -6.27 -7.24 5.50
N VAL A 142 -5.30 -8.02 5.04
CA VAL A 142 -5.00 -8.20 3.63
C VAL A 142 -5.24 -9.66 3.24
N SER A 143 -5.70 -9.88 2.01
CA SER A 143 -5.78 -11.19 1.40
C SER A 143 -5.13 -11.17 0.01
N PRO A 144 -4.32 -12.17 -0.35
CA PRO A 144 -3.75 -12.28 -1.69
C PRO A 144 -4.78 -12.70 -2.75
N ARG A 145 -6.03 -12.98 -2.35
CA ARG A 145 -7.09 -13.48 -3.22
C ARG A 145 -8.41 -12.78 -2.91
N ALA A 146 -9.30 -12.75 -3.89
CA ALA A 146 -10.67 -12.28 -3.68
C ALA A 146 -11.37 -13.14 -2.61
N ARG A 147 -12.03 -12.48 -1.66
CA ARG A 147 -12.74 -13.12 -0.56
C ARG A 147 -13.94 -12.27 -0.16
N GLU A 148 -15.00 -12.94 0.29
CA GLU A 148 -16.16 -12.26 0.85
C GLU A 148 -15.77 -11.34 2.02
N GLY A 149 -16.30 -10.11 1.99
CA GLY A 149 -16.00 -9.08 2.99
C GLY A 149 -14.65 -8.39 2.80
N PHE A 150 -13.92 -8.68 1.71
CA PHE A 150 -12.71 -7.97 1.33
C PHE A 150 -12.91 -7.28 -0.02
N ASP A 151 -12.47 -6.03 -0.12
CA ASP A 151 -12.51 -5.23 -1.34
C ASP A 151 -11.12 -5.14 -1.97
N LEU A 152 -11.04 -5.03 -3.30
CA LEU A 152 -9.76 -4.79 -3.96
C LEU A 152 -9.19 -3.45 -3.49
N HIS A 153 -7.93 -3.41 -3.06
CA HIS A 153 -7.34 -2.16 -2.61
C HIS A 153 -7.29 -1.13 -3.77
N PRO A 154 -7.69 0.16 -3.56
CA PRO A 154 -7.80 1.14 -4.64
C PRO A 154 -6.53 1.38 -5.46
N ALA A 155 -5.36 1.09 -4.88
CA ALA A 155 -4.07 1.15 -5.57
C ALA A 155 -3.99 0.24 -6.81
N PHE A 156 -4.85 -0.78 -6.89
CA PHE A 156 -4.93 -1.74 -8.00
C PHE A 156 -6.11 -1.46 -8.94
N LEU A 157 -6.62 -0.23 -8.95
CA LEU A 157 -7.62 0.23 -9.91
C LEU A 157 -7.04 1.32 -10.81
N ALA A 158 -7.32 1.21 -12.11
CA ALA A 158 -7.10 2.27 -13.07
C ALA A 158 -8.15 3.38 -12.93
N ALA A 159 -7.88 4.53 -13.53
CA ALA A 159 -8.79 5.67 -13.51
C ALA A 159 -10.17 5.38 -14.13
N ASP A 160 -10.27 4.34 -14.97
CA ASP A 160 -11.53 3.84 -15.54
C ASP A 160 -12.21 2.74 -14.69
N GLY A 161 -11.62 2.40 -13.52
CA GLY A 161 -12.11 1.38 -12.60
C GLY A 161 -11.70 -0.05 -12.95
N ARG A 162 -10.87 -0.23 -13.99
CA ARG A 162 -10.35 -1.56 -14.33
C ARG A 162 -9.33 -2.02 -13.30
N ALA A 163 -9.52 -3.24 -12.78
CA ALA A 163 -8.54 -3.89 -11.92
C ALA A 163 -7.22 -4.17 -12.67
N VAL A 164 -6.11 -3.94 -11.98
CA VAL A 164 -4.76 -4.24 -12.47
C VAL A 164 -4.11 -5.31 -11.59
N ALA A 165 -3.29 -6.16 -12.20
CA ALA A 165 -2.69 -7.29 -11.47
C ALA A 165 -1.59 -6.86 -10.50
N VAL A 166 -0.93 -5.73 -10.79
CA VAL A 166 0.21 -5.22 -10.03
C VAL A 166 0.23 -3.70 -10.03
N LEU A 167 0.74 -3.14 -8.94
CA LEU A 167 1.17 -1.75 -8.84
C LEU A 167 2.69 -1.71 -9.03
N ARG A 168 3.23 -0.78 -9.83
CA ARG A 168 4.67 -0.54 -9.92
C ARG A 168 4.99 0.84 -9.39
N VAL A 169 5.80 0.92 -8.34
CA VAL A 169 6.25 2.18 -7.76
C VAL A 169 7.74 2.37 -7.98
N ALA A 170 8.18 3.61 -8.15
CA ALA A 170 9.61 3.90 -8.23
C ALA A 170 10.36 3.36 -7.01
N LYS A 171 11.44 2.62 -7.27
CA LYS A 171 12.33 2.09 -6.23
C LYS A 171 13.03 3.21 -5.48
N TYR A 172 13.36 4.29 -6.18
CA TYR A 172 14.03 5.49 -5.67
C TYR A 172 13.18 6.74 -5.96
N LEU A 173 13.47 7.84 -5.27
CA LEU A 173 12.93 9.16 -5.62
C LEU A 173 13.24 9.52 -7.08
N ALA A 174 12.35 10.29 -7.71
CA ALA A 174 12.59 10.83 -9.05
C ALA A 174 13.83 11.73 -9.04
N THR A 175 14.63 11.67 -10.10
CA THR A 175 15.81 12.53 -10.29
C THR A 175 15.75 13.24 -11.63
N ASP A 176 16.37 14.43 -11.74
CA ASP A 176 16.47 15.15 -13.00
C ASP A 176 17.61 14.59 -13.87
N LYS A 177 17.24 13.94 -14.98
CA LYS A 177 18.16 13.48 -16.03
C LYS A 177 17.95 14.31 -17.29
N ALA A 178 18.47 15.54 -17.27
CA ALA A 178 18.37 16.50 -18.37
C ALA A 178 16.92 16.81 -18.79
N GLY A 179 16.07 17.12 -17.82
CA GLY A 179 14.65 17.40 -17.97
C GLY A 179 13.76 16.16 -18.06
N LYS A 180 14.32 14.95 -17.94
CA LYS A 180 13.57 13.69 -17.92
C LYS A 180 13.69 13.03 -16.56
N ILE A 181 12.67 12.27 -16.17
CA ILE A 181 12.74 11.49 -14.93
C ILE A 181 13.79 10.40 -15.08
N GLY A 182 14.69 10.33 -14.10
CA GLY A 182 15.47 9.14 -13.77
C GLY A 182 14.97 8.51 -12.47
N VAL A 183 15.13 7.19 -12.36
CA VAL A 183 14.86 6.43 -11.13
C VAL A 183 15.97 5.39 -10.98
N ALA A 184 17.04 5.77 -10.27
CA ALA A 184 18.21 4.93 -10.03
C ALA A 184 18.91 5.33 -8.73
N ALA A 185 19.71 4.43 -8.17
CA ALA A 185 20.52 4.70 -6.99
C ALA A 185 21.66 5.70 -7.28
N GLY A 186 22.13 6.37 -6.23
CA GLY A 186 23.30 7.24 -6.28
C GLY A 186 23.06 8.57 -7.02
N GLN A 187 21.79 8.93 -7.27
CA GLN A 187 21.42 10.15 -7.98
C GLN A 187 20.90 11.21 -7.01
N THR A 188 20.94 12.48 -7.38
CA THR A 188 20.37 13.56 -6.56
C THR A 188 18.85 13.61 -6.75
N PRO A 189 18.02 13.51 -5.69
CA PRO A 189 16.57 13.69 -5.79
C PRO A 189 16.18 14.99 -6.50
N TRP A 190 15.16 14.93 -7.34
CA TRP A 190 14.58 16.09 -8.00
C TRP A 190 13.67 16.82 -7.02
N THR A 191 14.16 17.94 -6.49
CA THR A 191 13.40 18.82 -5.58
C THR A 191 13.19 20.21 -6.19
N SER A 192 12.63 21.15 -5.43
CA SER A 192 12.34 22.52 -5.91
C SER A 192 11.41 22.51 -7.13
N ILE A 193 10.42 21.64 -7.09
CA ILE A 193 9.43 21.40 -8.13
C ILE A 193 8.03 21.54 -7.51
N THR A 194 7.04 21.98 -8.28
CA THR A 194 5.64 21.99 -7.81
C THR A 194 4.99 20.63 -8.06
N ILE A 195 3.91 20.32 -7.35
CA ILE A 195 3.15 19.08 -7.58
C ILE A 195 2.66 18.97 -9.04
N ASP A 196 2.27 20.09 -9.66
CA ASP A 196 1.76 20.10 -11.03
C ASP A 196 2.85 19.85 -12.06
N GLU A 197 4.05 20.34 -11.78
CA GLU A 197 5.20 20.02 -12.62
C GLU A 197 5.64 18.56 -12.41
N ALA A 198 5.66 18.06 -11.17
CA ALA A 198 5.93 16.66 -10.87
C ALA A 198 4.98 15.71 -11.62
N ARG A 199 3.66 15.97 -11.59
CA ARG A 199 2.65 15.23 -12.35
C ARG A 199 2.95 15.23 -13.85
N ARG A 200 3.17 16.41 -14.45
CA ARG A 200 3.51 16.52 -15.87
C ARG A 200 4.76 15.75 -16.24
N ARG A 201 5.78 15.74 -15.37
CA ARG A 201 7.03 14.99 -15.61
C ARG A 201 6.79 13.49 -15.56
N CYS A 202 5.94 13.01 -14.66
CA CYS A 202 5.54 11.60 -14.60
C CYS A 202 4.73 11.21 -15.84
N GLU A 203 3.73 11.99 -16.23
CA GLU A 203 2.91 11.75 -17.42
C GLU A 203 3.75 11.74 -18.71
N ALA A 204 4.81 12.55 -18.77
CA ALA A 204 5.73 12.59 -19.90
C ALA A 204 6.58 11.31 -20.09
N LEU A 205 6.57 10.38 -19.14
CA LEU A 205 7.15 9.04 -19.31
C LEU A 205 6.31 8.16 -20.26
N GLY A 206 5.04 8.50 -20.47
CA GLY A 206 4.15 7.83 -21.42
C GLY A 206 2.85 7.36 -20.77
N GLN A 207 1.99 6.75 -21.59
CA GLN A 207 0.72 6.20 -21.14
C GLN A 207 0.92 5.20 -20.00
N GLY A 208 0.08 5.28 -18.96
CA GLY A 208 0.14 4.41 -17.79
C GLY A 208 1.03 4.93 -16.65
N TRP A 209 1.90 5.91 -16.92
CA TRP A 209 2.69 6.59 -15.90
C TRP A 209 1.94 7.74 -15.24
N ARG A 210 2.14 7.88 -13.93
CA ARG A 210 1.62 8.97 -13.11
C ARG A 210 2.53 9.23 -11.92
N MET A 211 2.29 10.31 -11.19
CA MET A 211 2.84 10.43 -9.85
C MET A 211 2.17 9.39 -8.94
N TRP A 212 2.88 8.88 -7.93
CA TRP A 212 2.24 7.98 -6.97
C TRP A 212 1.07 8.68 -6.24
N SER A 213 0.05 7.90 -5.91
CA SER A 213 -1.18 8.39 -5.30
C SER A 213 -1.22 8.08 -3.81
N VAL A 214 -2.19 8.68 -3.11
CA VAL A 214 -2.49 8.37 -1.72
C VAL A 214 -2.82 6.90 -1.53
N TYR A 215 -3.39 6.24 -2.55
CA TYR A 215 -3.68 4.81 -2.50
C TYR A 215 -2.43 3.95 -2.67
N ASP A 216 -1.47 4.34 -3.51
CA ASP A 216 -0.20 3.60 -3.60
C ASP A 216 0.55 3.68 -2.27
N GLN A 217 0.54 4.86 -1.66
CA GLN A 217 1.16 5.12 -0.39
C GLN A 217 0.46 4.37 0.75
N ALA A 218 -0.87 4.36 0.78
CA ALA A 218 -1.69 3.57 1.71
C ALA A 218 -1.42 2.06 1.60
N ALA A 219 -1.27 1.53 0.38
CA ALA A 219 -0.94 0.13 0.18
C ALA A 219 0.43 -0.22 0.78
N ILE A 220 1.45 0.62 0.53
CA ILE A 220 2.79 0.45 1.09
C ILE A 220 2.78 0.59 2.62
N GLN A 221 2.07 1.59 3.15
CA GLN A 221 1.88 1.81 4.58
C GLN A 221 1.28 0.59 5.29
N LEU A 222 0.18 0.06 4.76
CA LEU A 222 -0.50 -1.10 5.35
C LEU A 222 0.39 -2.34 5.34
N LEU A 223 1.04 -2.63 4.21
CA LEU A 223 1.92 -3.79 4.09
C LEU A 223 3.17 -3.68 4.98
N ALA A 224 3.78 -2.49 5.06
CA ALA A 224 4.92 -2.26 5.93
C ALA A 224 4.53 -2.35 7.41
N LEU A 225 3.39 -1.78 7.79
CA LEU A 225 2.86 -1.85 9.16
C LEU A 225 2.59 -3.28 9.59
N ILE A 226 1.91 -4.08 8.75
CA ILE A 226 1.68 -5.50 9.03
C ILE A 226 3.02 -6.25 9.13
N GLU A 227 3.94 -6.05 8.18
CA GLU A 227 5.23 -6.75 8.18
C GLU A 227 6.07 -6.43 9.40
N MET A 228 6.17 -5.16 9.79
CA MET A 228 6.99 -4.73 10.92
C MET A 228 6.27 -4.89 12.26
N GLY A 229 4.94 -4.92 12.27
CA GLY A 229 4.12 -5.00 13.47
C GLY A 229 4.12 -3.70 14.28
N THR A 230 4.68 -2.62 13.73
CA THR A 230 4.80 -1.30 14.34
C THR A 230 4.83 -0.23 13.24
N PRO A 231 4.27 0.97 13.49
CA PRO A 231 4.41 2.10 12.59
C PRO A 231 5.77 2.81 12.70
N ASP A 232 6.56 2.57 13.76
CA ASP A 232 7.88 3.19 13.94
C ASP A 232 8.94 2.53 13.03
N MET A 233 8.95 2.91 11.75
CA MET A 233 9.89 2.38 10.77
C MET A 233 11.33 2.86 11.01
N GLN A 234 11.50 3.97 11.72
CA GLN A 234 12.83 4.46 12.07
C GLN A 234 13.53 3.51 13.06
N ASP A 235 12.79 3.04 14.08
CA ASP A 235 13.28 2.07 15.04
C ASP A 235 13.33 0.65 14.45
N ALA A 236 12.27 0.25 13.74
CA ALA A 236 12.12 -1.11 13.26
C ALA A 236 13.06 -1.48 12.09
N ILE A 237 13.47 -0.50 11.27
CA ILE A 237 14.32 -0.71 10.10
C ILE A 237 15.60 0.12 10.21
N ALA A 238 15.47 1.45 10.12
CA ALA A 238 16.60 2.37 10.22
C ALA A 238 16.13 3.84 10.25
N ARG A 239 16.93 4.71 10.88
CA ARG A 239 16.69 6.17 10.92
C ARG A 239 16.50 6.82 9.55
N GLY A 240 17.26 6.39 8.54
CA GLY A 240 17.32 7.09 7.25
C GLY A 240 18.16 8.37 7.29
N ASN A 241 17.83 9.34 6.44
CA ASN A 241 18.42 10.68 6.49
C ASN A 241 17.41 11.63 7.14
N VAL A 242 17.44 11.78 8.47
CA VAL A 242 16.47 12.60 9.23
C VAL A 242 17.14 13.61 10.16
N ASP A 243 18.44 13.44 10.42
CA ASP A 243 19.29 14.35 11.22
C ASP A 243 20.46 14.91 10.39
N GLY A 244 20.23 15.12 9.10
CA GLY A 244 21.22 15.61 8.14
C GLY A 244 21.22 17.12 7.97
N ASP A 245 22.13 17.59 7.11
CA ASP A 245 22.30 18.98 6.71
C ASP A 245 21.91 19.23 5.24
N GLY A 246 21.42 18.20 4.55
CA GLY A 246 20.98 18.29 3.17
C GLY A 246 20.53 16.95 2.57
N VAL A 247 20.16 17.03 1.30
CA VAL A 247 19.78 15.88 0.48
C VAL A 247 20.96 14.91 0.37
N LYS A 248 20.65 13.62 0.50
CA LYS A 248 21.56 12.52 0.16
C LYS A 248 21.14 11.89 -1.15
N SER A 249 22.11 11.27 -1.81
CA SER A 249 21.87 10.52 -3.03
C SER A 249 20.85 9.41 -2.80
N THR A 250 19.97 9.17 -3.77
CA THR A 250 18.92 8.15 -3.72
C THR A 250 19.47 6.78 -3.37
N GLY A 251 18.82 6.08 -2.44
CA GLY A 251 19.22 4.73 -2.03
C GLY A 251 20.46 4.63 -1.13
N SER A 252 21.07 5.77 -0.74
CA SER A 252 22.20 5.79 0.18
C SER A 252 21.80 5.77 1.67
N THR A 253 20.50 5.84 1.95
CA THR A 253 19.97 5.79 3.32
C THR A 253 19.51 4.37 3.65
N GLY A 254 19.44 4.06 4.95
CA GLY A 254 18.83 2.81 5.43
C GLY A 254 17.30 2.82 5.41
N ALA A 255 16.66 3.94 5.03
CA ALA A 255 15.20 4.07 5.03
C ALA A 255 14.58 3.35 3.84
N ALA A 256 14.58 2.02 3.88
CA ALA A 256 14.11 1.18 2.80
C ALA A 256 13.26 0.03 3.31
N TRP A 257 12.09 -0.16 2.70
CA TRP A 257 11.23 -1.30 2.97
C TRP A 257 10.97 -2.07 1.67
N ARG A 258 11.23 -3.39 1.70
CA ARG A 258 11.06 -4.30 0.55
C ARG A 258 11.62 -3.75 -0.77
N GLY A 259 12.81 -3.15 -0.69
CA GLY A 259 13.52 -2.59 -1.83
C GLY A 259 13.09 -1.18 -2.24
N ILE A 260 12.01 -0.63 -1.69
CA ILE A 260 11.59 0.75 -1.92
C ILE A 260 12.37 1.66 -0.97
N HIS A 261 13.27 2.48 -1.52
CA HIS A 261 14.17 3.35 -0.76
C HIS A 261 13.59 4.75 -0.55
N ASP A 262 14.11 5.39 0.49
CA ASP A 262 13.83 6.77 0.89
C ASP A 262 12.31 6.99 1.03
N LEU A 263 11.61 6.01 1.63
CA LEU A 263 10.18 6.12 1.95
C LEU A 263 9.94 7.13 3.07
N TRP A 264 10.92 7.30 3.96
CA TRP A 264 10.97 8.32 4.99
C TRP A 264 12.33 9.00 5.04
N GLY A 265 12.31 10.23 5.55
CA GLY A 265 13.48 11.10 5.55
C GLY A 265 13.98 11.39 4.14
N ASN A 266 15.20 11.93 4.10
CA ASN A 266 15.81 12.56 2.94
C ASN A 266 14.98 13.75 2.47
N VAL A 267 13.90 13.53 1.74
CA VAL A 267 12.99 14.60 1.29
C VAL A 267 11.55 14.18 1.49
N TRP A 268 10.72 15.17 1.79
CA TRP A 268 9.27 15.03 1.67
C TRP A 268 8.90 14.63 0.25
N GLN A 269 7.78 13.94 0.10
CA GLN A 269 7.32 13.45 -1.20
C GLN A 269 5.90 13.90 -1.47
N PHE A 270 5.68 14.58 -2.59
CA PHE A 270 4.33 14.87 -3.07
C PHE A 270 3.55 13.57 -3.26
N VAL A 271 2.33 13.53 -2.73
CA VAL A 271 1.38 12.42 -2.91
C VAL A 271 0.13 12.96 -3.58
N ASP A 272 -0.30 12.32 -4.65
CA ASP A 272 -1.49 12.73 -5.38
C ASP A 272 -2.79 12.18 -4.77
N GLY A 273 -3.93 12.77 -5.11
CA GLY A 273 -5.24 12.23 -4.77
C GLY A 273 -5.69 12.42 -3.33
N LEU A 274 -5.02 13.31 -2.58
CA LEU A 274 -5.45 13.78 -1.27
C LEU A 274 -5.21 15.30 -1.16
N ARG A 275 -6.25 16.03 -0.73
CA ARG A 275 -6.16 17.44 -0.35
C ARG A 275 -7.10 17.76 0.80
N VAL A 276 -6.81 18.86 1.49
CA VAL A 276 -7.76 19.50 2.40
C VAL A 276 -8.20 20.81 1.75
N THR A 277 -9.51 21.01 1.65
CA THR A 277 -10.08 22.23 1.05
C THR A 277 -9.83 23.46 1.92
N SER A 278 -10.07 24.64 1.36
CA SER A 278 -10.08 25.87 2.16
C SER A 278 -11.10 25.85 3.29
N GLY A 279 -12.13 24.99 3.24
CA GLY A 279 -13.11 24.80 4.32
C GLY A 279 -12.73 23.74 5.36
N GLY A 280 -11.51 23.17 5.28
CA GLY A 280 -11.05 22.16 6.24
C GLY A 280 -11.60 20.77 5.99
N VAL A 281 -12.22 20.52 4.84
CA VAL A 281 -12.80 19.22 4.45
C VAL A 281 -11.79 18.41 3.67
N ILE A 282 -11.69 17.12 3.99
CA ILE A 282 -10.86 16.15 3.26
C ILE A 282 -11.51 15.86 1.89
N GLU A 283 -10.72 15.97 0.83
CA GLU A 283 -11.08 15.44 -0.49
C GLU A 283 -10.04 14.44 -0.94
N VAL A 284 -10.53 13.34 -1.51
CA VAL A 284 -9.71 12.26 -2.05
C VAL A 284 -10.18 11.93 -3.45
N TRP A 285 -9.38 11.20 -4.22
CA TRP A 285 -9.89 10.55 -5.42
C TRP A 285 -10.98 9.53 -5.07
N HIS A 286 -11.79 9.13 -6.05
CA HIS A 286 -12.78 8.10 -5.85
C HIS A 286 -12.09 6.75 -5.71
N ASP A 287 -12.43 5.99 -4.68
CA ASP A 287 -11.84 4.68 -4.37
C ASP A 287 -12.09 3.57 -5.41
N LEU A 288 -13.10 3.70 -6.28
CA LEU A 288 -13.40 2.78 -7.39
C LEU A 288 -12.97 3.31 -8.76
N LEU A 289 -12.65 4.61 -8.86
CA LEU A 289 -12.24 5.27 -10.10
C LEU A 289 -11.07 6.23 -9.81
N PRO A 290 -9.95 5.76 -9.20
CA PRO A 290 -8.94 6.66 -8.68
C PRO A 290 -8.21 7.39 -9.82
N GLY A 291 -8.27 8.72 -9.81
CA GLY A 291 -7.60 9.53 -10.82
C GLY A 291 -7.88 11.03 -10.69
N PRO A 292 -7.12 11.86 -11.43
CA PRO A 292 -7.11 13.32 -11.27
C PRO A 292 -8.46 14.00 -11.51
N ASP A 293 -9.38 13.36 -12.23
CA ASP A 293 -10.71 13.88 -12.56
C ASP A 293 -11.83 13.37 -11.64
N ALA A 294 -11.52 12.46 -10.71
CA ALA A 294 -12.50 11.74 -9.90
C ALA A 294 -12.47 12.17 -8.42
N TRP A 295 -12.44 13.46 -8.13
CA TRP A 295 -12.45 13.95 -6.75
C TRP A 295 -13.79 13.71 -6.04
N VAL A 296 -13.72 13.24 -4.81
CA VAL A 296 -14.84 13.05 -3.90
C VAL A 296 -14.67 13.98 -2.71
N ASN A 297 -15.68 14.83 -2.49
CA ASN A 297 -15.81 15.58 -1.25
C ASN A 297 -16.40 14.67 -0.18
N THR A 298 -15.60 14.36 0.85
CA THR A 298 -15.99 13.39 1.87
C THR A 298 -17.00 13.94 2.87
N GLY A 299 -17.11 15.27 2.98
CA GLY A 299 -17.82 15.94 4.07
C GLY A 299 -17.15 15.81 5.44
N VAL A 300 -16.03 15.11 5.53
CA VAL A 300 -15.28 14.87 6.78
C VAL A 300 -14.28 16.00 6.98
N ALA A 301 -14.34 16.64 8.15
CA ALA A 301 -13.34 17.64 8.54
C ALA A 301 -11.99 16.94 8.78
N TYR A 302 -10.88 17.57 8.37
CA TYR A 302 -9.55 17.09 8.73
C TYR A 302 -9.38 17.21 10.24
N GLY A 303 -9.45 16.08 10.93
CA GLY A 303 -9.73 15.96 12.37
C GLY A 303 -8.73 16.63 13.33
N PRO A 304 -7.42 16.76 13.02
CA PRO A 304 -6.50 17.57 13.83
C PRO A 304 -6.90 19.05 13.85
N GLY A 305 -7.79 19.46 12.95
CA GLY A 305 -8.37 20.79 12.92
C GLY A 305 -7.27 21.84 12.77
N LYS A 306 -7.02 22.60 13.84
CA LYS A 306 -6.01 23.66 13.88
C LYS A 306 -4.76 23.26 14.67
N ASP A 307 -4.55 21.97 14.91
CA ASP A 307 -3.41 21.47 15.66
C ASP A 307 -2.45 20.67 14.76
N ASP A 308 -1.18 20.69 15.17
CA ASP A 308 -0.11 19.85 14.64
C ASP A 308 0.33 18.94 15.79
N GLY A 309 0.65 17.68 15.52
CA GLY A 309 0.96 16.75 16.59
C GLY A 309 1.20 15.31 16.13
N PHE A 310 1.41 14.44 17.10
CA PHE A 310 1.47 13.00 16.91
C PHE A 310 0.04 12.42 16.88
N PRO A 311 -0.31 11.60 15.87
CA PRO A 311 -1.63 10.96 15.78
C PRO A 311 -1.98 10.16 17.03
N THR A 312 -3.16 10.42 17.58
CA THR A 312 -3.76 9.66 18.70
C THR A 312 -5.02 8.89 18.27
N ASP A 313 -5.62 9.27 17.15
CA ASP A 313 -6.72 8.55 16.51
C ASP A 313 -6.65 8.71 14.97
N LEU A 314 -7.35 7.84 14.25
CA LEU A 314 -7.40 7.83 12.79
C LEU A 314 -8.82 8.00 12.26
N HIS A 315 -8.94 8.68 11.12
CA HIS A 315 -10.17 8.68 10.33
C HIS A 315 -10.53 7.27 9.88
N THR A 316 -11.81 6.91 10.02
CA THR A 316 -12.36 5.59 9.67
C THR A 316 -13.65 5.67 8.86
N GLU A 317 -14.06 6.89 8.53
CA GLU A 317 -15.27 7.22 7.80
C GLU A 317 -15.23 6.67 6.38
N GLN A 318 -16.38 6.15 5.96
CA GLN A 318 -16.58 5.44 4.70
C GLN A 318 -17.96 5.79 4.16
N ASP A 319 -18.04 6.08 2.86
CA ASP A 319 -19.30 6.22 2.14
C ASP A 319 -19.07 5.88 0.66
N ARG A 320 -20.10 6.01 -0.16
CA ARG A 320 -20.01 5.80 -1.60
C ARG A 320 -18.95 6.72 -2.21
N GLY A 321 -17.84 6.10 -2.58
CA GLY A 321 -16.76 6.72 -3.33
C GLY A 321 -15.53 7.08 -2.52
N PHE A 322 -15.53 6.84 -1.21
CA PHE A 322 -14.32 6.99 -0.41
C PHE A 322 -14.29 6.03 0.78
N ASN A 323 -13.07 5.65 1.16
CA ASN A 323 -12.80 4.91 2.38
C ASN A 323 -11.56 5.50 3.07
N LEU A 324 -11.76 6.31 4.12
CA LEU A 324 -10.66 6.95 4.85
C LEU A 324 -9.91 5.99 5.77
N SER A 325 -10.54 4.87 6.18
CA SER A 325 -9.91 3.87 7.05
C SER A 325 -8.64 3.24 6.46
N LEU A 326 -8.45 3.34 5.15
CA LEU A 326 -7.26 2.84 4.45
C LEU A 326 -6.11 3.84 4.39
N LEU A 327 -6.35 5.12 4.67
CA LEU A 327 -5.41 6.22 4.33
C LEU A 327 -4.52 6.66 5.50
N PHE A 328 -4.73 6.10 6.70
CA PHE A 328 -4.00 6.43 7.93
C PHE A 328 -3.89 7.94 8.13
N LEU A 329 -5.01 8.64 7.99
CA LEU A 329 -5.11 10.07 8.26
C LEU A 329 -5.44 10.26 9.74
N PRO A 330 -4.69 11.11 10.47
CA PRO A 330 -5.03 11.41 11.85
C PRO A 330 -6.41 12.08 11.91
N SER A 331 -7.25 11.65 12.85
CA SER A 331 -8.47 12.35 13.25
C SER A 331 -8.25 13.18 14.51
N GLU A 332 -7.26 12.83 15.33
CA GLU A 332 -6.85 13.58 16.52
C GLU A 332 -5.33 13.52 16.67
N VAL A 333 -4.75 14.50 17.36
CA VAL A 333 -3.31 14.58 17.62
C VAL A 333 -3.01 15.06 19.05
N SER A 334 -1.85 14.68 19.57
CA SER A 334 -1.25 15.17 20.82
C SER A 334 0.11 15.83 20.55
N ASP A 335 0.54 16.76 21.41
CA ASP A 335 1.91 17.28 21.39
C ASP A 335 2.91 16.36 22.14
N ASP A 336 2.41 15.34 22.85
CA ASP A 336 3.20 14.29 23.47
C ASP A 336 3.33 13.07 22.55
N ARG A 337 4.57 12.64 22.28
CA ARG A 337 4.88 11.46 21.47
C ARG A 337 4.48 10.17 22.17
N GLU A 338 4.45 10.15 23.50
CA GLU A 338 4.13 8.94 24.28
C GLU A 338 2.64 8.56 24.18
N ASP A 339 1.78 9.50 23.81
CA ASP A 339 0.35 9.25 23.53
C ASP A 339 0.10 8.69 22.13
N ALA A 340 1.14 8.66 21.28
CA ALA A 340 0.98 8.45 19.85
C ALA A 340 0.64 6.99 19.50
N ILE A 341 -0.41 6.79 18.71
CA ILE A 341 -0.65 5.51 18.03
C ILE A 341 0.26 5.34 16.82
N ILE A 342 0.76 6.44 16.26
CA ILE A 342 1.77 6.47 15.19
C ILE A 342 2.79 7.53 15.59
N PRO A 343 4.07 7.17 15.82
CA PRO A 343 5.06 8.10 16.37
C PRO A 343 5.69 9.03 15.32
N ASP A 344 5.08 9.12 14.14
CA ASP A 344 5.42 10.05 13.07
C ASP A 344 4.52 11.28 13.17
N TYR A 345 5.05 12.46 12.87
CA TYR A 345 4.33 13.71 13.13
C TYR A 345 3.40 14.11 11.99
N ALA A 346 2.28 14.75 12.34
CA ALA A 346 1.33 15.33 11.42
C ALA A 346 1.36 16.87 11.51
N TRP A 347 1.81 17.51 10.44
CA TRP A 347 1.75 18.95 10.22
C TRP A 347 0.53 19.26 9.37
N GLY A 348 -0.62 19.53 9.99
CA GLY A 348 -1.87 19.67 9.26
C GLY A 348 -2.82 20.72 9.82
N ARG A 349 -2.36 21.60 10.72
CA ARG A 349 -3.11 22.77 11.18
C ARG A 349 -3.75 23.49 9.99
N TRP A 350 -5.06 23.41 9.90
CA TRP A 350 -5.81 24.03 8.82
C TRP A 350 -5.67 25.57 8.87
N GLN A 351 -5.34 26.16 7.71
CA GLN A 351 -5.03 27.60 7.57
C GLN A 351 -5.98 28.33 6.60
N ASP A 352 -7.27 27.94 6.53
CA ASP A 352 -8.28 28.57 5.67
C ASP A 352 -7.91 28.59 4.16
N ARG A 353 -7.09 27.63 3.71
CA ARG A 353 -6.62 27.47 2.32
C ARG A 353 -6.59 26.01 1.90
N GLU A 354 -6.62 25.77 0.59
CA GLU A 354 -6.37 24.43 0.05
C GLU A 354 -4.92 24.01 0.36
N THR A 355 -4.75 22.77 0.81
CA THR A 355 -3.45 22.16 1.03
C THR A 355 -3.37 20.78 0.41
N ILE A 356 -2.17 20.43 -0.05
CA ILE A 356 -1.86 19.14 -0.68
C ILE A 356 -1.04 18.27 0.25
N ALA A 357 -1.18 16.95 0.08
CA ALA A 357 -0.44 15.98 0.87
C ALA A 357 1.01 15.84 0.41
N ILE A 358 1.93 15.96 1.36
CA ILE A 358 3.29 15.44 1.25
C ILE A 358 3.57 14.49 2.41
N ARG A 359 4.36 13.44 2.17
CA ARG A 359 4.62 12.37 3.14
C ARG A 359 6.13 12.11 3.33
N GLY A 360 6.49 11.45 4.43
CA GLY A 360 7.81 10.84 4.63
C GLY A 360 8.77 11.60 5.56
N GLY A 361 8.68 12.92 5.64
CA GLY A 361 9.69 13.73 6.33
C GLY A 361 10.94 13.99 5.49
N SER A 362 11.73 14.97 5.93
CA SER A 362 12.98 15.41 5.31
C SER A 362 14.19 15.16 6.20
N TRP A 363 15.36 15.54 5.70
CA TRP A 363 16.64 15.42 6.39
C TRP A 363 16.76 16.21 7.70
N THR A 364 15.81 17.06 8.08
CA THR A 364 15.85 17.81 9.34
C THR A 364 14.78 17.41 10.36
N ASP A 365 13.86 16.52 10.01
CA ASP A 365 12.67 16.28 10.83
C ASP A 365 12.92 15.30 12.00
N GLY A 366 14.11 14.70 12.06
CA GLY A 366 14.54 13.81 13.15
C GLY A 366 13.53 12.69 13.39
N GLY A 367 13.13 12.53 14.66
CA GLY A 367 12.13 11.53 15.06
C GLY A 367 10.72 11.78 14.52
N ASN A 368 10.42 12.95 13.95
CA ASN A 368 9.09 13.28 13.42
C ASN A 368 8.86 12.78 12.00
N ALA A 369 9.94 12.44 11.28
CA ALA A 369 9.85 11.79 9.97
C ALA A 369 9.35 10.34 10.11
N GLY A 370 8.94 9.74 9.01
CA GLY A 370 8.51 8.35 8.97
C GLY A 370 7.52 8.08 7.86
N VAL A 371 7.16 6.81 7.66
CA VAL A 371 6.30 6.38 6.54
C VAL A 371 4.88 6.96 6.65
N PHE A 372 4.45 7.31 7.86
CA PHE A 372 3.15 7.89 8.16
C PHE A 372 3.18 9.41 8.35
N ALA A 373 4.37 10.01 8.47
CA ALA A 373 4.54 11.45 8.56
C ALA A 373 3.75 12.18 7.46
N LEU A 374 2.93 13.15 7.86
CA LEU A 374 1.98 13.83 6.98
C LEU A 374 2.14 15.33 7.10
N TYR A 375 2.24 16.01 5.96
CA TYR A 375 2.29 17.45 5.94
C TYR A 375 1.26 17.99 4.93
N LEU A 376 0.37 18.84 5.45
CA LEU A 376 -0.81 19.41 4.80
C LEU A 376 -0.86 20.94 5.03
N LEU A 377 0.27 21.64 4.98
CA LEU A 377 0.32 23.12 5.02
C LEU A 377 0.79 23.76 3.70
N TYR A 378 1.29 22.97 2.74
CA TYR A 378 1.75 23.48 1.45
C TYR A 378 0.61 23.59 0.43
N ALA A 379 0.65 24.61 -0.41
CA ALA A 379 -0.19 24.79 -1.58
C ALA A 379 0.46 24.16 -2.80
N ARG A 380 -0.34 23.99 -3.84
CA ARG A 380 0.09 23.44 -5.14
C ARG A 380 1.23 24.23 -5.81
N SER A 381 1.34 25.53 -5.53
CA SER A 381 2.38 26.40 -6.07
C SER A 381 3.72 26.29 -5.35
N ASP A 382 3.79 25.62 -4.21
CA ASP A 382 5.00 25.57 -3.40
C ASP A 382 6.03 24.63 -4.05
N ALA A 383 7.27 25.11 -4.12
CA ALA A 383 8.42 24.41 -4.66
C ALA A 383 9.60 24.60 -3.70
N VAL A 384 9.90 23.56 -2.92
CA VAL A 384 10.87 23.64 -1.81
C VAL A 384 12.00 22.64 -2.04
N THR A 385 13.21 22.99 -1.60
CA THR A 385 14.41 22.16 -1.76
C THR A 385 14.33 20.83 -1.03
N SER A 386 13.44 20.70 -0.04
CA SER A 386 13.20 19.50 0.77
C SER A 386 12.00 18.67 0.32
N ILE A 387 11.36 19.00 -0.82
CA ILE A 387 10.22 18.27 -1.35
C ILE A 387 10.56 17.74 -2.74
N GLY A 388 10.43 16.42 -2.91
CA GLY A 388 10.51 15.71 -4.19
C GLY A 388 9.23 14.91 -4.47
N PHE A 389 9.36 13.89 -5.31
CA PHE A 389 8.24 13.07 -5.76
C PHE A 389 8.75 11.72 -6.27
N ARG A 390 7.84 10.77 -6.49
CA ARG A 390 8.16 9.50 -7.14
C ARG A 390 7.09 9.13 -8.18
N PRO A 391 7.50 8.56 -9.34
CA PRO A 391 6.56 8.04 -10.31
C PRO A 391 6.01 6.67 -9.90
N ALA A 392 4.83 6.36 -10.40
CA ALA A 392 4.22 5.04 -10.37
C ALA A 392 3.68 4.69 -11.76
N PHE A 393 3.53 3.41 -12.02
CA PHE A 393 3.01 2.85 -13.25
C PHE A 393 2.01 1.74 -12.91
N GLY A 394 0.86 1.73 -13.58
CA GLY A 394 -0.18 0.76 -13.25
C GLY A 394 -1.12 0.35 -14.36
N PHE A 395 -1.14 0.99 -15.54
CA PHE A 395 -2.28 0.87 -16.46
C PHE A 395 -1.93 0.66 -17.92
#